data_AF-A0A960IR89-F1
#
_entry.id   AF-A0A960IR89-F1
#
_cell.length_a   1.000
_cell.length_b   1.000
_cell.length_c   1.000
_cell.angle_alpha   90.00
_cell.angle_beta   90.00
_cell.angle_gamma   90.00
#
_symmetry.space_group_name_H-M   'P 1'
#
loop_
_entity.id
_entity.type
_entity.pdbx_description
1 polymer ?
#
loop_
_entity_poly.entity_id
_entity_poly.type
_entity_poly.pdbx_seq_one_letter_code
_entity_poly.pdbx_strand_id
1 'polypeptide(L)'
;MPFDATIEGEDGVRKKPDLALIDHLYRQWWVVEIELAHHDLYSHVIPQVDAFRTGSYGAPHAAALQSKAPDLDGDRLAAMVGGEPPNVLVIVDSPNTSWHAPLRERRVQLAVVEPFRSTGTTVALRLNGDQPEPHPTILSRCTRNGTLRRFWKVHSPAALTPGEDTLLIEFQSVVTPWNVVHLHDSVMLKPEHGDVLAEANSVDLVRRDDGGLAFRQVTVTAHSRRRPT
;
A
#
# COMPACT_ATOMS: atom_id res chain seq x y z
N MET A 1 -14.59 -1.99 1.27
CA MET A 1 -15.42 -2.43 2.41
C MET A 1 -15.47 -1.32 3.45
N PRO A 2 -16.52 -1.17 4.28
CA PRO A 2 -16.51 -0.23 5.40
C PRO A 2 -15.35 -0.51 6.36
N PHE A 3 -14.72 0.53 6.91
CA PHE A 3 -13.61 0.36 7.84
C PHE A 3 -13.92 0.96 9.21
N ASP A 4 -14.56 0.15 10.06
CA ASP A 4 -15.10 0.61 11.33
C ASP A 4 -14.08 0.60 12.50
N ALA A 5 -12.87 1.14 12.31
CA ALA A 5 -11.85 1.22 13.36
C ALA A 5 -11.27 2.63 13.50
N THR A 6 -11.06 3.08 14.73
CA THR A 6 -10.39 4.35 15.01
C THR A 6 -8.89 4.20 14.87
N ILE A 7 -8.30 5.06 14.05
CA ILE A 7 -6.86 5.19 13.83
C ILE A 7 -6.38 6.40 14.63
N GLU A 8 -5.25 6.25 15.32
CA GLU A 8 -4.56 7.32 16.02
C GLU A 8 -3.29 7.67 15.26
N GLY A 9 -3.22 8.91 14.76
CA GLY A 9 -2.05 9.48 14.08
C GLY A 9 -0.89 9.74 15.03
N GLU A 10 0.30 10.02 14.49
CA GLU A 10 1.50 10.33 15.29
C GLU A 10 1.33 11.58 16.19
N ASP A 11 0.46 12.50 15.80
CA ASP A 11 0.12 13.70 16.56
C ASP A 11 -0.96 13.47 17.64
N GLY A 12 -1.40 12.22 17.82
CA GLY A 12 -2.47 11.83 18.74
C GLY A 12 -3.88 12.13 18.24
N VAL A 13 -4.03 12.62 17.00
CA VAL A 13 -5.35 12.86 16.40
C VAL A 13 -6.00 11.53 16.07
N ARG A 14 -7.23 11.34 16.55
CA ARG A 14 -8.00 10.11 16.38
C ARG A 14 -9.08 10.30 15.33
N LYS A 15 -9.04 9.50 14.26
CA LYS A 15 -9.96 9.58 13.12
C LYS A 15 -10.42 8.18 12.75
N LYS A 16 -11.61 8.09 12.18
CA LYS A 16 -12.20 6.84 11.72
C LYS A 16 -12.46 6.99 10.22
N PRO A 17 -11.87 6.14 9.37
CA PRO A 17 -12.05 6.22 7.93
C PRO A 17 -13.39 5.64 7.49
N ASP A 18 -13.85 6.00 6.31
CA ASP A 18 -15.08 5.47 5.75
C ASP A 18 -14.92 4.04 5.23
N LEU A 19 -13.92 3.83 4.37
CA LEU A 19 -13.71 2.55 3.71
C LEU A 19 -12.25 2.09 3.76
N ALA A 20 -12.05 0.81 3.47
CA ALA A 20 -10.78 0.24 3.09
C ALA A 20 -10.90 -0.51 1.76
N LEU A 21 -9.82 -0.46 0.97
CA LEU A 21 -9.63 -1.29 -0.21
C LEU A 21 -8.46 -2.23 0.04
N ILE A 22 -8.69 -3.52 -0.17
CA ILE A 22 -7.67 -4.56 0.01
C ILE A 22 -7.41 -5.19 -1.35
N ASP A 23 -6.13 -5.24 -1.74
CA ASP A 23 -5.72 -6.09 -2.85
C ASP A 23 -5.92 -7.56 -2.47
N HIS A 24 -6.59 -8.35 -3.31
CA HIS A 24 -6.82 -9.78 -3.07
C HIS A 24 -5.53 -10.60 -2.96
N LEU A 25 -4.41 -10.08 -3.46
CA LEU A 25 -3.09 -10.68 -3.27
C LEU A 25 -2.34 -10.15 -2.04
N TYR A 26 -2.97 -9.29 -1.23
CA TYR A 26 -2.42 -8.71 0.01
C TYR A 26 -1.09 -7.98 -0.19
N ARG A 27 -0.88 -7.41 -1.39
CA ARG A 27 0.34 -6.66 -1.74
C ARG A 27 0.31 -5.25 -1.17
N GLN A 28 -0.88 -4.65 -1.13
CA GLN A 28 -1.11 -3.30 -0.66
C GLN A 28 -2.58 -3.11 -0.32
N TRP A 29 -2.84 -2.03 0.40
CA TRP A 29 -4.17 -1.66 0.81
C TRP A 29 -4.31 -0.15 0.93
N TRP A 30 -5.56 0.31 0.94
CA TRP A 30 -5.90 1.72 1.05
C TRP A 30 -6.85 1.94 2.20
N VAL A 31 -6.62 3.03 2.92
CA VAL A 31 -7.61 3.68 3.76
C VAL A 31 -8.24 4.80 2.96
N VAL A 32 -9.58 4.83 2.95
CA VAL A 32 -10.35 5.71 2.08
C VAL A 32 -11.23 6.64 2.91
N GLU A 33 -11.13 7.92 2.61
CA GLU A 33 -12.07 8.95 3.08
C GLU A 33 -12.95 9.40 1.92
N ILE A 34 -14.26 9.50 2.14
CA ILE A 34 -15.21 10.04 1.18
C ILE A 34 -15.61 11.42 1.66
N GLU A 35 -15.49 12.41 0.79
CA GLU A 35 -15.76 13.79 1.16
C GLU A 35 -16.49 14.57 0.07
N LEU A 36 -17.20 15.62 0.46
CA LEU A 36 -17.77 16.56 -0.51
C LEU A 36 -16.71 17.58 -0.91
N ALA A 37 -16.56 17.85 -2.21
CA ALA A 37 -15.49 18.69 -2.73
C ALA A 37 -15.54 20.15 -2.26
N HIS A 38 -16.68 20.57 -1.70
CA HIS A 38 -16.90 21.91 -1.15
C HIS A 38 -16.56 22.03 0.34
N HIS A 39 -16.24 20.92 1.03
CA HIS A 39 -15.73 20.99 2.40
C HIS A 39 -14.35 21.67 2.44
N ASP A 40 -13.98 22.20 3.60
CA ASP A 40 -12.69 22.87 3.74
C ASP A 40 -11.56 21.85 3.87
N LEU A 41 -10.62 21.91 2.92
CA LEU A 41 -9.49 20.99 2.83
C LEU A 41 -8.66 20.98 4.12
N TYR A 42 -8.30 22.17 4.63
CA TYR A 42 -7.28 22.28 5.66
C TYR A 42 -7.79 21.99 7.07
N SER A 43 -9.06 22.25 7.33
CA SER A 43 -9.70 22.03 8.64
C SER A 43 -10.40 20.68 8.75
N HIS A 44 -10.89 20.11 7.64
CA HIS A 44 -11.59 18.81 7.67
C HIS A 44 -10.72 17.67 7.14
N VAL A 45 -10.26 17.79 5.90
CA VAL A 45 -9.68 16.65 5.16
C VAL A 45 -8.22 16.39 5.52
N ILE A 46 -7.40 17.44 5.57
CA ILE A 46 -5.96 17.31 5.88
C ILE A 46 -5.74 16.63 7.24
N PRO A 47 -6.44 17.01 8.33
CA PRO A 47 -6.30 16.30 9.60
C PRO A 47 -6.71 14.82 9.55
N GLN A 48 -7.71 14.45 8.73
CA GLN A 48 -8.10 13.04 8.55
C GLN A 48 -7.01 12.25 7.83
N VAL A 49 -6.57 12.72 6.65
CA VAL A 49 -5.59 11.99 5.84
C VAL A 49 -4.21 11.95 6.50
N ASP A 50 -3.85 12.96 7.30
CA ASP A 50 -2.61 12.97 8.07
C ASP A 50 -2.67 11.91 9.19
N ALA A 51 -3.80 11.78 9.90
CA ALA A 51 -3.99 10.73 10.89
C ALA A 51 -3.96 9.33 10.25
N PHE A 52 -4.55 9.14 9.07
CA PHE A 52 -4.51 7.84 8.38
C PHE A 52 -3.13 7.50 7.85
N ARG A 53 -2.39 8.46 7.32
CA ARG A 53 -1.05 8.21 6.77
C ARG A 53 -0.01 7.90 7.85
N THR A 54 -0.11 8.56 8.99
CA THR A 54 0.86 8.43 10.09
C THR A 54 0.41 7.45 11.17
N GLY A 55 -0.84 7.01 11.11
CA GLY A 55 -1.42 6.20 12.16
C GLY A 55 -0.79 4.81 12.29
N SER A 56 -0.84 4.28 13.50
CA SER A 56 -0.38 2.91 13.78
C SER A 56 -1.48 1.90 13.50
N TYR A 57 -1.16 0.89 12.70
CA TYR A 57 -2.06 -0.20 12.33
C TYR A 57 -1.60 -1.52 12.95
N GLY A 58 -2.54 -2.43 13.17
CA GLY A 58 -2.23 -3.68 13.90
C GLY A 58 -3.43 -4.59 14.06
N ALA A 59 -3.32 -5.56 14.96
CA ALA A 59 -4.31 -6.63 15.13
C ALA A 59 -5.77 -6.14 15.31
N PRO A 60 -6.06 -5.08 16.11
CA PRO A 60 -7.44 -4.58 16.22
C PRO A 60 -8.02 -4.09 14.89
N HIS A 61 -7.19 -3.47 14.06
CA HIS A 61 -7.57 -2.96 12.74
C HIS A 61 -7.82 -4.10 11.76
N ALA A 62 -6.95 -5.11 11.75
CA ALA A 62 -7.13 -6.30 10.92
C ALA A 62 -8.42 -7.06 11.28
N ALA A 63 -8.70 -7.22 12.59
CA ALA A 63 -9.94 -7.84 13.06
C ALA A 63 -11.18 -7.05 12.65
N ALA A 64 -11.15 -5.71 12.72
CA ALA A 64 -12.24 -4.86 12.27
C ALA A 64 -12.51 -5.03 10.77
N LEU A 65 -11.46 -5.09 9.94
CA LEU A 65 -11.60 -5.33 8.49
C LEU A 65 -12.13 -6.73 8.20
N GLN A 66 -11.60 -7.77 8.85
CA GLN A 66 -12.06 -9.15 8.66
C GLN A 66 -13.54 -9.32 9.02
N SER A 67 -14.01 -8.63 10.07
CA SER A 67 -15.43 -8.67 10.44
C SER A 67 -16.37 -8.15 9.35
N LYS A 68 -15.89 -7.27 8.47
CA LYS A 68 -16.64 -6.71 7.34
C LYS A 68 -16.45 -7.47 6.04
N ALA A 69 -15.37 -8.25 5.94
CA ALA A 69 -15.08 -9.11 4.80
C ALA A 69 -14.57 -10.48 5.28
N PRO A 70 -15.49 -11.38 5.75
CA PRO A 70 -15.11 -12.67 6.31
C PRO A 70 -14.41 -13.62 5.32
N ASP A 71 -14.57 -13.37 4.02
CA ASP A 71 -13.94 -14.16 2.95
C ASP A 71 -12.43 -13.88 2.81
N LEU A 72 -11.91 -12.86 3.50
CA LEU A 72 -10.47 -12.60 3.54
C LEU A 72 -9.78 -13.55 4.53
N ASP A 73 -8.64 -14.09 4.10
CA ASP A 73 -7.68 -14.76 4.95
C ASP A 73 -7.19 -13.83 6.06
N GLY A 74 -7.48 -14.19 7.30
CA GLY A 74 -7.23 -13.37 8.48
C GLY A 74 -5.75 -13.21 8.81
N ASP A 75 -4.96 -14.28 8.62
CA ASP A 75 -3.53 -14.25 8.94
C ASP A 75 -2.80 -13.37 7.94
N ARG A 76 -3.13 -13.48 6.65
CA ARG A 76 -2.60 -12.60 5.59
C ARG A 76 -3.05 -11.15 5.77
N LEU A 77 -4.30 -10.93 6.16
CA LEU A 77 -4.82 -9.60 6.46
C LEU A 77 -4.07 -8.96 7.63
N ALA A 78 -3.87 -9.70 8.72
CA ALA A 78 -3.13 -9.23 9.90
C ALA A 78 -1.67 -8.89 9.54
N ALA A 79 -1.00 -9.74 8.77
CA ALA A 79 0.37 -9.50 8.31
C ALA A 79 0.49 -8.27 7.40
N MET A 80 -0.48 -8.03 6.53
CA MET A 80 -0.49 -6.84 5.66
C MET A 80 -0.78 -5.57 6.44
N VAL A 81 -1.78 -5.58 7.33
CA VAL A 81 -2.19 -4.41 8.12
C VAL A 81 -1.13 -4.02 9.15
N GLY A 82 -0.44 -4.99 9.74
CA GLY A 82 0.69 -4.75 10.66
C GLY A 82 2.03 -4.49 9.96
N GLY A 83 2.08 -4.58 8.62
CA GLY A 83 3.28 -4.37 7.82
C GLY A 83 3.52 -2.90 7.49
N GLU A 84 3.60 -2.57 6.20
CA GLU A 84 3.71 -1.16 5.79
C GLU A 84 2.38 -0.40 5.99
N PRO A 85 2.46 0.92 6.26
CA PRO A 85 1.29 1.78 6.30
C PRO A 85 0.46 1.69 5.01
N PRO A 86 -0.86 1.90 5.10
CA PRO A 86 -1.72 1.92 3.93
C PRO A 86 -1.39 3.10 3.02
N ASN A 87 -1.76 2.95 1.74
CA ASN A 87 -1.99 4.12 0.90
C ASN A 87 -3.24 4.87 1.40
N VAL A 88 -3.30 6.18 1.18
CA VAL A 88 -4.50 6.97 1.51
C VAL A 88 -5.13 7.48 0.23
N LEU A 89 -6.43 7.26 0.10
CA LEU A 89 -7.25 7.71 -1.02
C LEU A 89 -8.38 8.60 -0.50
N VAL A 90 -8.53 9.78 -1.08
CA VAL A 90 -9.70 10.63 -0.90
C VAL A 90 -10.58 10.50 -2.13
N ILE A 91 -11.87 10.25 -1.92
CA ILE A 91 -12.87 10.24 -2.98
C ILE A 91 -13.78 11.46 -2.81
N VAL A 92 -13.89 12.28 -3.84
CA VAL A 92 -14.79 13.45 -3.84
C VAL A 92 -15.90 13.37 -4.88
N ASP A 93 -17.00 14.06 -4.62
CA ASP A 93 -18.20 14.09 -5.46
C ASP A 93 -18.08 14.99 -6.70
N SER A 94 -17.06 15.84 -6.77
CA SER A 94 -16.79 16.75 -7.89
C SER A 94 -15.33 17.23 -7.94
N PRO A 95 -14.81 17.68 -9.09
CA PRO A 95 -13.43 18.14 -9.20
C PRO A 95 -13.16 19.39 -8.35
N ASN A 96 -12.09 19.36 -7.57
CA ASN A 96 -11.57 20.54 -6.88
C ASN A 96 -10.06 20.66 -7.10
N THR A 97 -9.66 21.53 -8.03
CA THR A 97 -8.25 21.70 -8.43
C THR A 97 -7.34 22.14 -7.28
N SER A 98 -7.88 22.84 -6.29
CA SER A 98 -7.13 23.31 -5.13
C SER A 98 -6.66 22.19 -4.20
N TRP A 99 -7.29 21.01 -4.25
CA TRP A 99 -6.93 19.86 -3.41
C TRP A 99 -5.76 19.04 -3.96
N HIS A 100 -5.52 19.08 -5.27
CA HIS A 100 -4.54 18.20 -5.91
C HIS A 100 -3.12 18.41 -5.38
N ALA A 101 -2.65 19.65 -5.29
CA ALA A 101 -1.28 19.90 -4.84
C ALA A 101 -1.06 19.52 -3.36
N PRO A 102 -1.89 19.98 -2.39
CA PRO A 102 -1.73 19.63 -0.98
C PRO A 102 -1.85 18.13 -0.68
N LEU A 103 -2.74 17.40 -1.38
CA LEU A 103 -2.89 15.95 -1.21
C LEU A 103 -1.72 15.20 -1.86
N ARG A 104 -1.27 15.60 -3.05
CA ARG A 104 -0.12 14.98 -3.72
C ARG A 104 1.18 15.16 -2.93
N GLU A 105 1.40 16.32 -2.33
CA GLU A 105 2.55 16.58 -1.44
C GLU A 105 2.59 15.60 -0.26
N ARG A 106 1.42 15.13 0.18
CA ARG A 106 1.23 14.13 1.22
C ARG A 106 1.21 12.69 0.72
N ARG A 107 1.41 12.47 -0.58
CA ARG A 107 1.25 11.17 -1.26
C ARG A 107 -0.13 10.55 -1.05
N VAL A 108 -1.16 11.39 -0.96
CA VAL A 108 -2.56 11.00 -0.92
C VAL A 108 -3.12 11.04 -2.33
N GLN A 109 -3.80 9.97 -2.74
CA GLN A 109 -4.49 9.90 -4.03
C GLN A 109 -5.83 10.63 -3.94
N LEU A 110 -6.22 11.28 -5.03
CA LEU A 110 -7.53 11.95 -5.15
C LEU A 110 -8.32 11.37 -6.33
N ALA A 111 -9.34 10.58 -6.02
CA ALA A 111 -10.33 10.14 -7.00
C ALA A 111 -11.55 11.06 -6.96
N VAL A 112 -12.19 11.22 -8.12
CA VAL A 112 -13.44 11.96 -8.25
C VAL A 112 -14.49 11.00 -8.80
N VAL A 113 -15.57 10.82 -8.05
CA VAL A 113 -16.72 9.99 -8.43
C VAL A 113 -17.94 10.89 -8.48
N GLU A 114 -18.36 11.27 -9.69
CA GLU A 114 -19.44 12.22 -9.89
C GLU A 114 -20.74 11.48 -10.22
N PRO A 115 -21.75 11.51 -9.33
CA PRO A 115 -23.04 10.88 -9.57
C PRO A 115 -23.96 11.80 -10.38
N PHE A 116 -24.31 11.38 -11.60
CA PHE A 116 -25.35 12.00 -12.42
C PHE A 116 -26.65 11.23 -12.25
N ARG A 117 -27.65 11.87 -11.63
CA ARG A 117 -28.96 11.25 -11.37
C ARG A 117 -29.96 11.69 -12.43
N SER A 118 -30.68 10.73 -13.00
CA SER A 118 -31.91 11.03 -13.74
C SER A 118 -33.06 11.35 -12.77
N THR A 119 -34.18 11.85 -13.27
CA THR A 119 -35.42 12.02 -12.48
C THR A 119 -36.04 10.68 -12.03
N GLY A 120 -35.55 9.54 -12.54
CA GLY A 120 -35.90 8.20 -12.09
C GLY A 120 -34.85 7.59 -11.14
N THR A 121 -34.71 6.26 -11.16
CA THR A 121 -33.75 5.53 -10.30
C THR A 121 -32.38 5.33 -10.96
N THR A 122 -32.20 5.76 -12.20
CA THR A 122 -30.95 5.58 -12.95
C THR A 122 -29.90 6.60 -12.50
N VAL A 123 -28.73 6.08 -12.15
CA VAL A 123 -27.53 6.87 -11.82
C VAL A 123 -26.41 6.49 -12.78
N ALA A 124 -25.81 7.49 -13.42
CA ALA A 124 -24.55 7.34 -14.13
C ALA A 124 -23.41 7.88 -13.26
N LEU A 125 -22.29 7.16 -13.20
CA LEU A 125 -21.11 7.60 -12.45
C LEU A 125 -20.02 8.00 -13.45
N ARG A 126 -19.44 9.19 -13.29
CA ARG A 126 -18.20 9.58 -13.98
C ARG A 126 -17.03 9.40 -13.01
N LEU A 127 -16.01 8.68 -13.45
CA LEU A 127 -14.77 8.46 -12.70
C LEU A 127 -13.68 9.35 -13.30
N ASN A 128 -13.09 10.20 -12.47
CA ASN A 128 -11.96 11.07 -12.82
C ASN A 128 -10.90 11.02 -11.70
N GLY A 129 -9.75 11.65 -11.93
CA GLY A 129 -8.67 11.72 -10.94
C GLY A 129 -7.83 10.44 -10.87
N ASP A 130 -7.16 10.24 -9.74
CA ASP A 130 -6.34 9.06 -9.49
C ASP A 130 -7.22 7.82 -9.32
N GLN A 131 -6.72 6.66 -9.74
CA GLN A 131 -7.35 5.37 -9.47
C GLN A 131 -6.38 4.51 -8.66
N PRO A 132 -6.85 3.78 -7.64
CA PRO A 132 -6.02 2.84 -6.91
C PRO A 132 -5.68 1.67 -7.84
N GLU A 133 -4.49 1.70 -8.44
CA GLU A 133 -4.03 0.64 -9.33
C GLU A 133 -3.14 -0.36 -8.57
N PRO A 134 -3.45 -1.66 -8.61
CA PRO A 134 -2.51 -2.68 -8.16
C PRO A 134 -1.26 -2.69 -9.05
N HIS A 135 -0.07 -2.67 -8.47
CA HIS A 135 1.15 -2.90 -9.24
C HIS A 135 1.16 -4.36 -9.74
N PRO A 136 1.03 -4.63 -11.05
CA PRO A 136 0.63 -5.95 -11.52
C PRO A 136 1.67 -7.04 -11.25
N THR A 137 2.96 -6.70 -11.23
CA THR A 137 4.05 -7.69 -11.06
C THR A 137 4.79 -7.60 -9.72
N ILE A 138 4.71 -6.48 -9.00
CA ILE A 138 5.48 -6.28 -7.77
C ILE A 138 4.70 -6.88 -6.61
N LEU A 139 5.24 -7.94 -5.99
CA LEU A 139 4.69 -8.54 -4.78
C LEU A 139 5.04 -7.70 -3.55
N SER A 140 6.29 -7.25 -3.47
CA SER A 140 6.79 -6.45 -2.35
C SER A 140 8.00 -5.65 -2.79
N ARG A 141 8.16 -4.43 -2.29
CA ARG A 141 9.49 -3.84 -2.22
C ARG A 141 10.31 -4.60 -1.19
N CYS A 142 11.62 -4.69 -1.40
CA CYS A 142 12.57 -5.18 -0.41
C CYS A 142 13.67 -4.13 -0.19
N THR A 143 14.05 -3.91 1.07
CA THR A 143 15.11 -2.96 1.44
C THR A 143 16.14 -3.61 2.35
N ARG A 144 17.41 -3.24 2.16
CA ARG A 144 18.50 -3.76 2.99
C ARG A 144 18.35 -3.24 4.42
N ASN A 145 18.47 -4.13 5.40
CA ASN A 145 18.50 -3.74 6.81
C ASN A 145 19.81 -3.00 7.12
N GLY A 146 19.70 -1.84 7.77
CA GLY A 146 20.87 -0.98 8.08
C GLY A 146 21.86 -1.61 9.06
N THR A 147 21.38 -2.49 9.96
CA THR A 147 22.21 -3.15 10.97
C THR A 147 22.69 -4.50 10.49
N LEU A 148 21.78 -5.33 10.00
CA LEU A 148 22.05 -6.68 9.53
C LEU A 148 22.20 -6.68 8.00
N ARG A 149 23.40 -6.38 7.50
CA ARG A 149 23.62 -6.12 6.06
C ARG A 149 23.11 -7.21 5.11
N ARG A 150 23.03 -8.48 5.51
CA ARG A 150 22.52 -9.57 4.65
C ARG A 150 21.01 -9.81 4.74
N PHE A 151 20.30 -9.03 5.53
CA PHE A 151 18.87 -9.18 5.75
C PHE A 151 18.12 -8.11 4.99
N TRP A 152 17.07 -8.52 4.31
CA TRP A 152 16.27 -7.67 3.44
C TRP A 152 14.83 -7.64 3.94
N LYS A 153 14.35 -6.47 4.38
CA LYS A 153 12.97 -6.31 4.85
C LYS A 153 12.01 -6.52 3.69
N VAL A 154 11.00 -7.36 3.87
CA VAL A 154 9.86 -7.51 2.96
C VAL A 154 8.76 -6.57 3.44
N HIS A 155 8.43 -5.58 2.60
CA HIS A 155 7.44 -4.56 2.92
C HIS A 155 5.99 -5.08 2.87
N SER A 156 5.71 -6.04 2.00
CA SER A 156 4.39 -6.67 1.84
C SER A 156 4.48 -8.17 2.12
N PRO A 157 4.71 -8.57 3.39
CA PRO A 157 4.97 -9.98 3.74
C PRO A 157 3.82 -10.91 3.39
N ALA A 158 2.57 -10.42 3.46
CA ALA A 158 1.38 -11.19 3.11
C ALA A 158 1.28 -11.57 1.62
N ALA A 159 2.07 -10.95 0.76
CA ALA A 159 2.16 -11.29 -0.66
C ALA A 159 3.10 -12.49 -0.94
N LEU A 160 3.88 -12.91 0.05
CA LEU A 160 4.69 -14.13 -0.02
C LEU A 160 3.79 -15.37 0.10
N THR A 161 4.28 -16.50 -0.39
CA THR A 161 3.62 -17.79 -0.19
C THR A 161 3.66 -18.15 1.30
N PRO A 162 2.51 -18.36 1.97
CA PRO A 162 2.50 -18.74 3.38
C PRO A 162 3.19 -20.09 3.61
N GLY A 163 3.96 -20.20 4.69
CA GLY A 163 4.54 -21.46 5.16
C GLY A 163 5.81 -21.94 4.45
N GLU A 164 6.38 -21.15 3.52
CA GLU A 164 7.69 -21.45 2.92
C GLU A 164 8.82 -20.79 3.72
N ASP A 165 9.65 -21.61 4.37
CA ASP A 165 10.83 -21.13 5.11
C ASP A 165 12.00 -20.73 4.18
N THR A 166 11.99 -21.21 2.94
CA THR A 166 13.01 -20.93 1.93
C THR A 166 12.36 -20.65 0.58
N LEU A 167 12.76 -19.54 -0.06
CA LEU A 167 12.30 -19.11 -1.38
C LEU A 167 13.43 -19.22 -2.40
N LEU A 168 13.12 -19.73 -3.59
CA LEU A 168 14.02 -19.65 -4.74
C LEU A 168 13.72 -18.36 -5.51
N ILE A 169 14.69 -17.45 -5.55
CA ILE A 169 14.53 -16.12 -6.15
C ILE A 169 15.61 -15.90 -7.21
N GLU A 170 15.18 -15.59 -8.43
CA GLU A 170 16.08 -15.20 -9.51
C GLU A 170 16.54 -13.75 -9.38
N PHE A 171 17.84 -13.49 -9.56
CA PHE A 171 18.36 -12.15 -9.82
C PHE A 171 19.40 -12.22 -10.93
N GLN A 172 19.26 -11.38 -11.96
CA GLN A 172 20.17 -11.33 -13.11
C GLN A 172 20.44 -12.71 -13.73
N SER A 173 19.39 -13.52 -13.94
CA SER A 173 19.44 -14.90 -14.46
C SER A 173 20.08 -15.95 -13.52
N VAL A 174 20.35 -15.60 -12.26
CA VAL A 174 20.87 -16.53 -11.25
C VAL A 174 19.78 -16.80 -10.21
N VAL A 175 19.36 -18.05 -10.08
CA VAL A 175 18.44 -18.49 -9.03
C VAL A 175 19.22 -18.76 -7.75
N THR A 176 18.83 -18.11 -6.65
CA THR A 176 19.46 -18.26 -5.34
C THR A 176 18.42 -18.61 -4.27
N PRO A 177 18.76 -19.45 -3.28
CA PRO A 177 17.89 -19.74 -2.15
C PRO A 177 17.98 -18.65 -1.06
N TRP A 178 16.82 -18.28 -0.53
CA TRP A 178 16.65 -17.23 0.48
C TRP A 178 15.78 -17.72 1.62
N ASN A 179 16.28 -17.66 2.84
CA ASN A 179 15.51 -17.99 4.03
C ASN A 179 14.56 -16.84 4.40
N VAL A 180 13.32 -17.20 4.68
CA VAL A 180 12.30 -16.32 5.26
C VAL A 180 12.49 -16.31 6.77
N VAL A 181 12.79 -15.14 7.32
CA VAL A 181 13.02 -14.95 8.75
C VAL A 181 11.90 -14.08 9.31
N HIS A 182 11.06 -14.68 10.14
CA HIS A 182 9.99 -14.00 10.84
C HIS A 182 10.51 -13.38 12.14
N LEU A 183 10.38 -12.06 12.26
CA LEU A 183 10.59 -11.30 13.48
C LEU A 183 9.23 -10.90 14.06
N HIS A 184 9.23 -10.27 15.23
CA HIS A 184 7.99 -9.88 15.90
C HIS A 184 7.13 -8.90 15.08
N ASP A 185 7.76 -7.97 14.36
CA ASP A 185 7.12 -6.87 13.65
C ASP A 185 7.42 -6.85 12.14
N SER A 186 8.17 -7.83 11.65
CA SER A 186 8.71 -7.78 10.30
C SER A 186 9.06 -9.17 9.76
N VAL A 187 9.05 -9.27 8.43
CA VAL A 187 9.56 -10.44 7.71
C VAL A 187 10.80 -10.02 6.92
N MET A 188 11.85 -10.82 7.02
CA MET A 188 13.13 -10.57 6.38
C MET A 188 13.47 -11.72 5.43
N LEU A 189 14.15 -11.41 4.33
CA LEU A 189 14.81 -12.40 3.48
C LEU A 189 16.31 -12.37 3.73
N LYS A 190 16.91 -13.56 3.89
CA LYS A 190 18.36 -13.73 4.07
C LYS A 190 18.88 -14.72 3.02
N PRO A 191 19.87 -14.37 2.19
CA PRO A 191 20.43 -15.31 1.23
C PRO A 191 21.18 -16.42 1.99
N GLU A 192 21.05 -17.67 1.54
CA GLU A 192 21.81 -18.78 2.13
C GLU A 192 23.31 -18.66 1.83
N HIS A 193 23.62 -18.27 0.59
CA HIS A 193 24.98 -18.21 0.07
C HIS A 193 25.21 -16.93 -0.74
N GLY A 194 26.32 -16.23 -0.43
CA GLY A 194 26.62 -14.94 -1.06
C GLY A 194 25.54 -13.90 -0.80
N ASP A 195 25.73 -12.67 -1.27
CA ASP A 195 24.65 -11.70 -1.36
C ASP A 195 24.66 -11.19 -2.80
N VAL A 196 23.82 -11.78 -3.65
CA VAL A 196 23.71 -11.38 -5.06
C VAL A 196 23.21 -9.95 -5.22
N LEU A 197 22.67 -9.37 -4.14
CA LEU A 197 22.20 -7.99 -4.08
C LEU A 197 23.22 -7.04 -3.41
N ALA A 198 24.49 -7.44 -3.22
CA ALA A 198 25.54 -6.70 -2.48
C ALA A 198 25.59 -5.19 -2.80
N GLU A 199 25.44 -4.82 -4.07
CA GLU A 199 25.50 -3.43 -4.54
C GLU A 199 24.16 -2.68 -4.50
N ALA A 200 23.07 -3.37 -4.14
CA ALA A 200 21.74 -2.79 -4.03
C ALA A 200 21.38 -2.45 -2.58
N ASN A 201 20.58 -1.39 -2.44
CA ASN A 201 19.92 -1.02 -1.18
C ASN A 201 18.40 -1.25 -1.21
N SER A 202 17.83 -1.39 -2.40
CA SER A 202 16.43 -1.75 -2.60
C SER A 202 16.24 -2.48 -3.92
N VAL A 203 15.34 -3.45 -3.92
CA VAL A 203 14.88 -4.21 -5.07
C VAL A 203 13.38 -4.43 -4.96
N ASP A 204 12.71 -4.68 -6.08
CA ASP A 204 11.32 -5.14 -6.08
C ASP A 204 11.31 -6.67 -6.23
N LEU A 205 10.61 -7.35 -5.32
CA LEU A 205 10.28 -8.77 -5.45
C LEU A 205 9.06 -8.91 -6.35
N VAL A 206 9.19 -9.68 -7.42
CA VAL A 206 8.13 -9.88 -8.41
C VAL A 206 7.79 -11.36 -8.58
N ARG A 207 6.56 -11.62 -9.04
CA ARG A 207 6.18 -12.94 -9.58
C ARG A 207 6.38 -12.94 -11.09
N ARG A 208 7.09 -13.94 -11.61
CA ARG A 208 7.26 -14.20 -13.04
C ARG A 208 6.05 -14.96 -13.59
N ASP A 209 5.93 -14.99 -14.91
CA ASP A 209 4.83 -15.68 -15.61
C ASP A 209 4.82 -17.19 -15.36
N ASP A 210 5.99 -17.79 -15.06
CA ASP A 210 6.13 -19.20 -14.68
C ASP A 210 5.80 -19.48 -13.21
N GLY A 211 5.32 -18.46 -12.48
CA GLY A 211 4.98 -18.54 -11.05
C GLY A 211 6.17 -18.36 -10.11
N GLY A 212 7.41 -18.43 -10.62
CA GLY A 212 8.63 -18.24 -9.85
C GLY A 212 8.84 -16.81 -9.38
N LEU A 213 9.74 -16.63 -8.42
CA LEU A 213 10.07 -15.32 -7.85
C LEU A 213 11.34 -14.74 -8.48
N ALA A 214 11.38 -13.42 -8.63
CA ALA A 214 12.57 -12.71 -9.05
C ALA A 214 12.74 -11.37 -8.34
N PHE A 215 13.98 -10.94 -8.17
CA PHE A 215 14.31 -9.56 -7.82
C PHE A 215 14.52 -8.72 -9.08
N ARG A 216 13.96 -7.50 -9.07
CA ARG A 216 14.23 -6.47 -10.08
C ARG A 216 14.83 -5.25 -9.40
N GLN A 217 15.82 -4.62 -10.04
CA GLN A 217 16.33 -3.35 -9.54
C GLN A 217 15.22 -2.28 -9.62
N VAL A 218 15.11 -1.48 -8.55
CA VAL A 218 14.19 -0.34 -8.55
C VAL A 218 14.70 0.66 -9.59
N THR A 219 13.99 0.78 -10.71
CA THR A 219 14.34 1.79 -11.71
C THR A 219 13.80 3.13 -11.20
N VAL A 220 14.70 4.03 -10.80
CA VAL A 220 14.29 5.41 -10.50
C VAL A 220 13.96 6.08 -11.84
N THR A 221 12.68 6.12 -12.19
CA THR A 221 12.22 6.91 -13.32
C THR A 221 12.45 8.38 -12.99
N ALA A 222 13.57 8.93 -13.45
CA ALA A 222 13.86 10.36 -13.37
C ALA A 222 12.76 11.10 -14.11
N HIS A 223 11.80 11.65 -13.37
CA HIS A 223 10.84 12.59 -13.94
C HIS A 223 11.61 13.82 -14.39
N SER A 224 11.80 13.92 -15.70
CA SER A 224 12.36 15.06 -16.42
C SER A 224 11.68 16.34 -15.96
N ARG A 225 12.37 17.11 -15.11
CA ARG A 225 12.08 18.53 -14.90
C ARG A 225 12.47 19.27 -16.18
N ARG A 226 11.57 19.32 -17.17
CA ARG A 226 11.64 20.38 -18.18
C ARG A 226 11.15 21.67 -17.52
N ARG A 227 12.09 22.56 -17.20
CA ARG A 227 11.78 23.97 -16.96
C ARG A 227 11.25 24.55 -18.28
N PRO A 228 10.11 25.24 -18.29
CA PRO A 228 9.80 26.12 -19.41
C PRO A 228 10.77 27.30 -19.34
N THR A 229 11.46 27.51 -20.46
CA THR A 229 12.14 28.77 -20.82
C THR A 229 11.14 29.88 -21.06
#